data_AF-A0A151UFN3-F1
#
_entry.id   AF-A0A151UFN3-F1
#
_cell.length_a   1.000
_cell.length_b   1.000
_cell.length_c   1.000
_cell.angle_alpha   90.00
_cell.angle_beta   90.00
_cell.angle_gamma   90.00
#
_symmetry.space_group_name_H-M   'P 1'
#
loop_
_entity.id
_entity.type
_entity.pdbx_description
1 polymer ?
#
loop_
_entity_poly.entity_id
_entity_poly.type
_entity_poly.pdbx_seq_one_letter_code
_entity_poly.pdbx_strand_id
1 'polypeptide(L)'
;MTRGRRREHYQWNMDIIGVPGVMAEAELISSIVTLFKRIGITESDVGFKVSSRKVLQEVLNCYSVPENLFGKVCVIIDKIEKIPVDEIKKELRAVGLSQDAVQELLQILSVKSLTELEG
;
A
#
# COMPACT_ATOMS: atom_id res chain seq x y z
N MET A 1 -1.33 -29.00 -8.82
CA MET A 1 -2.33 -29.33 -7.78
C MET A 1 -1.75 -28.93 -6.43
N THR A 2 -2.02 -27.70 -5.97
CA THR A 2 -1.37 -27.19 -4.75
C THR A 2 -2.05 -27.80 -3.53
N ARG A 3 -1.34 -28.70 -2.86
CA ARG A 3 -1.81 -29.51 -1.73
C ARG A 3 -1.74 -28.65 -0.45
N GLY A 4 -2.88 -28.27 0.11
CA GLY A 4 -2.97 -27.47 1.34
C GLY A 4 -4.42 -27.13 1.73
N ARG A 5 -4.67 -26.89 3.03
CA ARG A 5 -5.98 -26.50 3.56
C ARG A 5 -6.29 -25.04 3.18
N ARG A 6 -6.69 -24.77 1.94
CA ARG A 6 -7.05 -23.41 1.47
C ARG A 6 -8.28 -22.80 2.15
N ARG A 7 -8.94 -23.53 3.05
CA ARG A 7 -10.10 -23.07 3.84
C ARG A 7 -9.76 -22.76 5.30
N GLU A 8 -8.51 -22.97 5.73
CA GLU A 8 -8.04 -22.62 7.08
C GLU A 8 -6.53 -22.30 7.09
N HIS A 9 -6.14 -21.25 7.79
CA HIS A 9 -4.74 -20.90 7.98
C HIS A 9 -4.56 -20.19 9.32
N TYR A 10 -3.37 -20.36 9.92
CA TYR A 10 -2.99 -19.64 11.13
C TYR A 10 -2.47 -18.26 10.75
N GLN A 11 -3.02 -17.22 11.38
CA GLN A 11 -2.53 -15.85 11.27
C GLN A 11 -2.10 -15.35 12.64
N TRP A 12 -0.85 -14.92 12.72
CA TRP A 12 -0.39 -14.14 13.86
C TRP A 12 -0.76 -12.68 13.63
N ASN A 13 -1.64 -12.15 14.47
CA ASN A 13 -2.06 -10.75 14.45
C ASN A 13 -1.39 -10.02 15.62
N MET A 14 -0.95 -8.78 15.38
CA MET A 14 -0.42 -7.88 16.40
C MET A 14 -0.98 -6.49 16.16
N ASP A 15 -1.57 -5.92 17.20
CA ASP A 15 -2.17 -4.59 17.17
C ASP A 15 -1.69 -3.80 18.40
N ILE A 16 -1.33 -2.54 18.20
CA ILE A 16 -0.98 -1.60 19.27
C ILE A 16 -2.05 -0.51 19.29
N ILE A 17 -2.72 -0.35 20.43
CA ILE A 17 -3.82 0.60 20.60
C ILE A 17 -3.38 1.72 21.55
N GLY A 18 -3.71 2.96 21.19
CA GLY A 18 -3.50 4.12 22.07
C GLY A 18 -2.12 4.77 21.99
N VAL A 19 -1.28 4.38 21.02
CA VAL A 19 0.02 5.00 20.77
C VAL A 19 -0.10 5.99 19.59
N PRO A 20 0.16 7.29 19.81
CA PRO A 20 0.15 8.28 18.73
C PRO A 20 1.44 8.23 17.91
N GLY A 21 1.37 8.75 16.68
CA GLY A 21 2.52 8.84 15.79
C GLY A 21 2.97 7.48 15.25
N VAL A 22 4.21 7.43 14.75
CA VAL A 22 4.75 6.28 13.99
C VAL A 22 5.40 5.19 14.85
N MET A 23 5.41 5.37 16.17
CA MET A 23 6.09 4.46 17.10
C MET A 23 5.44 3.08 17.12
N ALA A 24 4.11 3.00 16.98
CA ALA A 24 3.39 1.74 16.92
C ALA A 24 3.80 0.94 15.69
N GLU A 25 3.82 1.57 14.53
CA GLU A 25 4.20 0.97 13.25
C GLU A 25 5.67 0.50 13.27
N ALA A 26 6.57 1.30 13.83
CA ALA A 26 7.97 0.94 14.00
C ALA A 26 8.14 -0.30 14.90
N GLU A 27 7.42 -0.38 16.01
CA GLU A 27 7.48 -1.51 16.94
C GLU A 27 6.90 -2.79 16.33
N LEU A 28 5.81 -2.68 15.55
CA LEU A 28 5.23 -3.81 14.83
C LEU A 28 6.23 -4.38 13.80
N ILE A 29 6.88 -3.51 13.01
CA ILE A 29 7.91 -3.94 12.05
C ILE A 29 9.10 -4.56 12.79
N SER A 30 9.58 -3.93 13.86
CA SER A 30 10.68 -4.44 14.70
C SER A 30 10.38 -5.84 15.26
N SER A 31 9.15 -6.07 15.71
CA SER A 31 8.69 -7.38 16.21
C SER A 31 8.71 -8.46 15.11
N ILE A 32 8.29 -8.12 13.88
CA ILE A 32 8.35 -9.03 12.73
C ILE A 32 9.82 -9.34 12.37
N VAL A 33 10.68 -8.32 12.31
CA VAL A 33 12.12 -8.49 12.05
C VAL A 33 12.77 -9.36 13.11
N THR A 34 12.40 -9.19 14.37
CA THR A 34 12.92 -9.99 15.49
C THR A 34 12.52 -11.46 15.34
N LEU A 35 11.27 -11.74 14.94
CA LEU A 35 10.83 -13.10 14.64
C LEU A 35 11.65 -13.69 13.49
N PHE A 36 11.78 -12.97 12.37
CA PHE A 36 12.55 -13.42 11.19
C PHE A 36 13.99 -13.78 11.54
N LYS A 37 14.68 -12.92 12.30
CA LYS A 37 16.04 -13.20 12.78
C LYS A 37 16.12 -14.48 13.62
N ARG A 38 15.13 -14.72 14.50
CA ARG A 38 15.10 -15.93 15.36
C ARG A 38 14.90 -17.22 14.56
N ILE A 39 14.25 -17.17 13.41
CA ILE A 39 14.03 -18.32 12.54
C ILE A 39 15.03 -18.40 11.38
N GLY A 40 16.07 -17.55 11.38
CA GLY A 40 17.15 -17.58 10.39
C GLY A 40 16.85 -16.87 9.06
N ILE A 41 15.77 -16.10 8.98
CA ILE A 41 15.47 -15.24 7.82
C ILE A 41 16.27 -13.94 7.96
N THR A 42 16.96 -13.57 6.89
CA THR A 42 17.87 -12.43 6.84
C THR A 42 17.36 -11.34 5.91
N GLU A 43 18.03 -10.19 5.92
CA GLU A 43 17.73 -9.04 5.03
C GLU A 43 17.95 -9.34 3.54
N SER A 44 18.72 -10.38 3.18
CA SER A 44 18.80 -10.83 1.78
C SER A 44 17.59 -11.66 1.35
N ASP A 45 16.80 -12.17 2.28
CA ASP A 45 15.65 -13.04 2.00
C ASP A 45 14.33 -12.26 1.90
N VAL A 46 14.21 -11.16 2.65
CA VAL A 46 12.96 -10.39 2.80
C VAL A 46 13.21 -8.88 2.80
N GLY A 47 12.21 -8.14 2.30
CA GLY A 47 12.18 -6.68 2.36
C GLY A 47 10.81 -6.17 2.79
N PHE A 48 10.79 -5.03 3.48
CA PHE A 48 9.56 -4.37 3.91
C PHE A 48 9.26 -3.18 3.00
N LYS A 49 8.12 -3.21 2.31
CA LYS A 49 7.59 -2.04 1.58
C LYS A 49 6.72 -1.23 2.55
N VAL A 50 7.11 0.02 2.80
CA VAL A 50 6.36 0.95 3.66
C VAL A 50 5.73 2.02 2.79
N SER A 51 4.45 2.30 3.02
CA SER A 51 3.70 3.35 2.33
C SER A 51 2.70 3.98 3.29
N SER A 52 2.32 5.22 3.02
CA SER A 52 1.32 5.96 3.79
C SER A 52 0.15 6.34 2.89
N ARG A 53 -1.06 5.95 3.31
CA ARG A 53 -2.30 6.36 2.65
C ARG A 53 -2.51 7.86 2.66
N LYS A 54 -1.89 8.59 3.60
CA LYS A 54 -1.97 10.06 3.67
C LYS A 54 -1.34 10.73 2.45
N VAL A 55 -0.26 10.18 1.92
CA VAL A 55 0.38 10.69 0.69
C VAL A 55 -0.59 10.59 -0.48
N LEU A 56 -1.21 9.42 -0.66
CA LEU A 56 -2.19 9.22 -1.71
C LEU A 56 -3.43 10.13 -1.54
N GLN A 57 -3.86 10.34 -0.29
CA GLN A 57 -4.99 11.24 0.01
C GLN A 57 -4.67 12.68 -0.40
N GLU A 58 -3.47 13.16 -0.09
CA GLU A 58 -3.07 14.53 -0.43
C GLU A 58 -3.00 14.77 -1.93
N VAL A 59 -2.51 13.79 -2.68
CA VAL A 59 -2.48 13.82 -4.15
C VAL A 59 -3.90 13.94 -4.69
N LEU A 60 -4.83 13.13 -4.19
CA LEU A 60 -6.22 13.16 -4.64
C LEU A 60 -6.92 14.49 -4.27
N ASN A 61 -6.57 15.08 -3.13
CA ASN A 61 -7.05 16.39 -2.71
C ASN A 61 -6.61 17.50 -3.67
N CYS A 62 -5.37 17.45 -4.18
CA CYS A 62 -4.86 18.42 -5.17
C CYS A 62 -5.71 18.44 -6.46
N TYR A 63 -6.31 17.31 -6.83
CA TYR A 63 -7.20 17.19 -7.99
C TYR A 63 -8.69 17.36 -7.65
N SER A 64 -9.00 17.87 -6.45
CA SER A 64 -10.38 18.09 -5.99
C SER A 64 -11.23 16.81 -6.03
N VAL A 65 -10.61 15.64 -5.84
CA VAL A 65 -11.33 14.36 -5.81
C VAL A 65 -12.07 14.23 -4.47
N PRO A 66 -13.40 14.00 -4.48
CA PRO A 66 -14.16 13.81 -3.25
C PRO A 66 -13.65 12.67 -2.36
N GLU A 67 -13.60 12.91 -1.04
CA GLU A 67 -13.06 11.95 -0.06
C GLU A 67 -13.83 10.61 -0.03
N ASN A 68 -15.12 10.63 -0.38
CA ASN A 68 -15.93 9.40 -0.49
C ASN A 68 -15.46 8.45 -1.60
N LEU A 69 -14.66 8.92 -2.55
CA LEU A 69 -14.04 8.11 -3.60
C LEU A 69 -12.69 7.51 -3.16
N PHE A 70 -12.06 8.05 -2.12
CA PHE A 70 -10.72 7.63 -1.66
C PHE A 70 -10.63 6.12 -1.39
N GLY A 71 -11.62 5.57 -0.68
CA GLY A 71 -11.66 4.14 -0.38
C GLY A 71 -11.74 3.27 -1.64
N LYS A 72 -12.53 3.69 -2.63
CA LYS A 72 -12.65 2.98 -3.92
C LYS A 72 -11.33 3.04 -4.69
N VAL A 73 -10.70 4.21 -4.73
CA VAL A 73 -9.40 4.40 -5.39
C VAL A 73 -8.32 3.53 -4.74
N CYS A 74 -8.23 3.47 -3.41
CA CYS A 74 -7.28 2.59 -2.71
C CYS A 74 -7.45 1.11 -3.09
N VAL A 75 -8.69 0.63 -3.21
CA VAL A 75 -8.98 -0.75 -3.61
C VAL A 75 -8.53 -1.02 -5.05
N ILE A 76 -8.72 -0.06 -5.96
CA ILE A 76 -8.26 -0.19 -7.34
C ILE A 76 -6.73 -0.23 -7.38
N ILE A 77 -6.06 0.63 -6.62
CA ILE A 77 -4.59 0.68 -6.54
C ILE A 77 -4.00 -0.63 -6.00
N ASP A 78 -4.63 -1.31 -5.03
CA ASP A 78 -4.18 -2.63 -4.55
C ASP A 78 -4.12 -3.69 -5.67
N LYS A 79 -4.91 -3.50 -6.74
CA LYS A 79 -4.89 -4.39 -7.91
C LYS A 79 -3.74 -4.10 -8.87
N ILE A 80 -2.98 -3.01 -8.71
CA ILE A 80 -1.96 -2.60 -9.69
C ILE A 80 -0.86 -3.66 -9.90
N GLU A 81 -0.55 -4.45 -8.86
CA GLU A 81 0.41 -5.57 -8.98
C GLU A 81 -0.23 -6.84 -9.59
N LYS A 82 -1.56 -6.88 -9.75
CA LYS A 82 -2.33 -8.06 -10.18
C LYS A 82 -2.88 -7.94 -11.61
N ILE A 83 -3.19 -6.73 -12.09
CA ILE A 83 -3.82 -6.50 -13.40
C ILE A 83 -3.07 -5.45 -14.23
N PRO A 84 -3.23 -5.44 -15.57
CA PRO A 84 -2.55 -4.47 -16.43
C PRO A 84 -2.93 -3.01 -16.11
N VAL A 85 -1.96 -2.10 -16.27
CA VAL A 85 -2.13 -0.66 -16.01
C VAL A 85 -3.27 -0.04 -16.83
N ASP A 86 -3.50 -0.52 -18.05
CA ASP A 86 -4.58 -0.03 -18.90
C ASP A 86 -5.97 -0.36 -18.35
N GLU A 87 -6.12 -1.48 -17.63
CA GLU A 87 -7.36 -1.81 -16.93
C GLU A 87 -7.52 -0.95 -15.67
N ILE A 88 -6.44 -0.71 -14.92
CA ILE A 88 -6.44 0.20 -13.77
C ILE A 88 -6.88 1.61 -14.19
N LYS A 89 -6.35 2.14 -15.29
CA LYS A 89 -6.75 3.46 -15.83
C LYS A 89 -8.25 3.50 -16.15
N LYS A 90 -8.82 2.42 -16.70
CA LYS A 90 -10.26 2.32 -16.98
C LYS A 90 -11.08 2.30 -15.69
N GLU A 91 -10.68 1.51 -14.69
CA GLU A 91 -11.36 1.47 -13.39
C GLU A 91 -11.33 2.83 -12.69
N LEU A 92 -10.17 3.50 -12.66
CA LEU A 92 -10.04 4.82 -12.03
C LEU A 92 -10.90 5.89 -12.73
N ARG A 93 -10.96 5.87 -14.07
CA ARG A 93 -11.86 6.75 -14.84
C ARG A 93 -13.33 6.45 -14.57
N ALA A 94 -13.70 5.18 -14.43
CA ALA A 94 -15.07 4.78 -14.10
C ALA A 94 -15.51 5.23 -12.70
N VAL A 95 -14.57 5.42 -11.78
CA VAL A 95 -14.83 6.01 -10.45
C VAL A 95 -15.04 7.53 -10.52
N GLY A 96 -14.69 8.17 -11.65
CA GLY A 96 -14.90 9.60 -11.88
C GLY A 96 -13.63 10.45 -11.75
N LEU A 97 -12.45 9.85 -11.78
CA LEU A 97 -11.19 10.61 -11.80
C LEU A 97 -10.94 11.21 -13.19
N SER A 98 -10.43 12.45 -13.22
CA SER A 98 -9.99 13.09 -14.45
C SER A 98 -8.77 12.37 -15.03
N GLN A 99 -8.53 12.54 -16.33
CA GLN A 99 -7.38 11.94 -16.99
C GLN A 99 -6.05 12.39 -16.37
N ASP A 100 -5.96 13.68 -16.03
CA ASP A 100 -4.78 14.27 -15.41
C ASP A 100 -4.52 13.69 -14.01
N ALA A 101 -5.58 13.54 -13.19
CA ALA A 101 -5.46 12.94 -11.86
C ALA A 101 -5.02 11.47 -11.92
N VAL A 102 -5.51 10.71 -12.92
CA VAL A 102 -5.09 9.31 -13.11
C VAL A 102 -3.61 9.23 -13.51
N GLN A 103 -3.14 10.14 -14.36
CA GLN A 103 -1.76 10.13 -14.83
C GLN A 103 -0.79 10.48 -13.69
N GLU A 104 -1.08 11.52 -12.92
CA GLU A 104 -0.26 11.91 -11.76
C GLU A 104 -0.23 10.81 -10.69
N LEU A 105 -1.39 10.23 -10.39
CA LEU A 105 -1.48 9.14 -9.42
C LEU A 105 -0.61 7.94 -9.83
N LEU A 106 -0.60 7.59 -11.11
CA LEU A 106 0.27 6.52 -11.62
C LEU A 106 1.75 6.89 -11.58
N GLN A 107 2.08 8.16 -11.84
CA GLN A 107 3.44 8.67 -11.71
C GLN A 107 3.93 8.53 -10.27
N ILE A 108 3.14 8.99 -9.29
CA ILE A 108 3.48 8.91 -7.87
C ILE A 108 3.60 7.47 -7.38
N LEU A 109 2.73 6.56 -7.84
CA LEU A 109 2.84 5.14 -7.52
C LEU A 109 4.08 4.48 -8.14
N SER A 110 4.66 5.08 -9.18
CA SER A 110 5.89 4.58 -9.82
C SER A 110 7.17 5.06 -9.14
N VAL A 111 7.07 6.08 -8.28
CA VAL A 111 8.21 6.64 -7.54
C VAL A 111 8.73 5.63 -6.53
N LYS A 112 10.06 5.45 -6.50
CA LYS A 112 10.73 4.44 -5.66
C LYS A 112 11.45 5.03 -4.47
N SER A 113 11.59 6.36 -4.40
CA SER A 113 12.25 7.04 -3.29
C SER A 113 11.46 8.27 -2.82
N LEU A 114 11.50 8.56 -1.52
CA LEU A 114 10.85 9.76 -0.97
C LEU A 114 11.48 11.05 -1.52
N THR A 115 12.77 11.01 -1.82
CA THR A 115 13.51 12.16 -2.40
C THR A 115 12.99 12.56 -3.77
N GLU A 116 12.44 11.61 -4.54
CA GLU A 116 11.79 11.88 -5.84
C GLU A 116 10.39 12.51 -5.68
N LEU A 117 9.78 12.47 -4.49
CA LEU A 117 8.47 13.08 -4.20
C LEU A 117 8.57 14.52 -3.67
N GLU A 118 9.75 14.94 -3.19
CA GLU A 118 9.98 16.29 -2.63
C GLU A 118 10.35 17.34 -3.69
N GLY A 119 10.43 16.93 -4.97
CA GLY A 119 10.86 17.76 -6.11
C GLY A 119 9.74 18.58 -6.75
#